data_AF-A0A0M3JRE0-F1
#
_entry.id   AF-A0A0M3JRE0-F1
#
_cell.length_a   1.000
_cell.length_b   1.000
_cell.length_c   1.000
_cell.angle_alpha   90.00
_cell.angle_beta   90.00
_cell.angle_gamma   90.00
#
_symmetry.space_group_name_H-M   'P 1'
#
loop_
_entity.id
_entity.type
_entity.pdbx_description
1 polymer ?
#
loop_
_entity_poly.entity_id
_entity_poly.type
_entity_poly.pdbx_seq_one_letter_code
_entity_poly.pdbx_strand_id
1 'polypeptide(L)'
;MANGNRVSGSLDFNPYEVLGVDEKSTDAEIVKAFRKAALKWHPDKNPDRKQQAEDMFLKISRALELLTDAAARAAYDGVCAARTARKIFVQRREQRETENRRRLREELERREAQAFSSQQDEKLAEAKLQKEVERLRKEGSDMLRRERENIERELRRKRDAFVAAKASSSAQCSSFTYNTFWICNIFIIYDILSFTVKGMDAEARLRLKWKRGRNNCDYDEKKLRNIFEKYGQISALVMSSSGKGSAIIEFADAKHGLDAENETGDLDNPLRISWISEKPDPETCISSLNFEEKSTSTSNVSSNLHNSDLNLAKSSSQFADFEAEILAKMTNTSGIAKKQTSADGSASKFDDI
;
A
#
# COMPACT_ATOMS: atom_id res chain seq x y z
N MET A 1 -27.57 -79.28 -32.15
CA MET A 1 -26.80 -79.62 -30.94
C MET A 1 -25.50 -78.82 -30.96
N ALA A 2 -25.32 -77.87 -30.05
CA ALA A 2 -24.02 -77.28 -29.70
C ALA A 2 -24.19 -76.52 -28.37
N ASN A 3 -23.86 -77.19 -27.25
CA ASN A 3 -23.82 -76.58 -25.93
C ASN A 3 -22.57 -75.68 -25.82
N GLY A 4 -22.73 -74.41 -26.19
CA GLY A 4 -21.72 -73.39 -25.97
C GLY A 4 -21.82 -72.82 -24.56
N ASN A 5 -21.35 -73.57 -23.57
CA ASN A 5 -21.20 -73.08 -22.19
C ASN A 5 -20.06 -72.04 -22.17
N ARG A 6 -20.37 -70.76 -22.41
CA ARG A 6 -19.41 -69.65 -22.21
C ARG A 6 -19.19 -69.52 -20.71
N VAL A 7 -18.15 -70.15 -20.20
CA VAL A 7 -17.64 -69.89 -18.85
C VAL A 7 -17.29 -68.40 -18.79
N SER A 8 -18.09 -67.67 -18.03
CA SER A 8 -18.00 -66.23 -17.79
C SER A 8 -16.59 -65.85 -17.35
N GLY A 9 -15.95 -64.98 -18.14
CA GLY A 9 -14.54 -64.59 -18.06
C GLY A 9 -14.12 -63.68 -16.89
N SER A 10 -14.44 -64.08 -15.67
CA SER A 10 -13.82 -63.54 -14.46
C SER A 10 -13.76 -64.65 -13.42
N LEU A 11 -12.55 -65.09 -13.08
CA LEU A 11 -12.35 -65.97 -11.93
C LEU A 11 -12.42 -65.11 -10.66
N ASP A 12 -13.36 -65.42 -9.79
CA ASP A 12 -13.56 -64.71 -8.51
C ASP A 12 -12.50 -65.09 -7.45
N PHE A 13 -11.56 -65.97 -7.79
CA PHE A 13 -10.53 -66.48 -6.91
C PHE A 13 -9.18 -66.55 -7.64
N ASN A 14 -8.09 -66.53 -6.87
CA ASN A 14 -6.74 -66.71 -7.41
C ASN A 14 -6.42 -68.21 -7.60
N PRO A 15 -6.20 -68.69 -8.84
CA PRO A 15 -5.90 -70.10 -9.13
C PRO A 15 -4.64 -70.61 -8.42
N TYR A 16 -3.62 -69.77 -8.30
CA TYR A 16 -2.36 -70.12 -7.66
C TYR A 16 -2.53 -70.34 -6.15
N GLU A 17 -3.30 -69.46 -5.48
CA GLU A 17 -3.60 -69.58 -4.05
C GLU A 17 -4.50 -70.79 -3.75
N VAL A 18 -5.48 -71.09 -4.60
CA VAL A 18 -6.40 -72.22 -4.41
C VAL A 18 -5.66 -73.56 -4.50
N LEU A 19 -4.65 -73.66 -5.38
CA LEU A 19 -3.78 -74.85 -5.46
C LEU A 19 -2.61 -74.80 -4.46
N GLY A 20 -2.31 -73.65 -3.88
CA GLY A 20 -1.19 -73.44 -2.97
C GLY A 20 0.17 -73.54 -3.67
N VAL A 21 0.26 -73.01 -4.88
CA VAL A 21 1.47 -73.02 -5.73
C VAL A 21 1.92 -71.59 -6.02
N ASP A 22 3.19 -71.43 -6.38
CA ASP A 22 3.74 -70.14 -6.76
C ASP A 22 3.34 -69.80 -8.21
N GLU A 23 3.32 -68.51 -8.56
CA GLU A 23 3.06 -68.05 -9.94
C GLU A 23 4.10 -68.61 -10.92
N LYS A 24 5.31 -68.92 -10.46
CA LYS A 24 6.42 -69.50 -11.24
C LYS A 24 6.47 -71.03 -11.22
N SER A 25 5.50 -71.70 -10.60
CA SER A 25 5.48 -73.17 -10.54
C SER A 25 5.35 -73.81 -11.92
N THR A 26 6.01 -74.96 -12.07
CA THR A 26 5.98 -75.77 -13.30
C THR A 26 4.68 -76.57 -13.41
N ASP A 27 4.28 -76.95 -14.62
CA ASP A 27 3.03 -77.70 -14.84
C ASP A 27 3.00 -79.02 -14.05
N ALA A 28 4.15 -79.68 -13.88
CA ALA A 28 4.27 -80.89 -13.06
C ALA A 28 3.98 -80.63 -11.56
N GLU A 29 4.40 -79.48 -11.03
CA GLU A 29 4.11 -79.06 -9.67
C GLU A 29 2.63 -78.71 -9.48
N ILE A 30 2.04 -78.04 -10.46
CA ILE A 30 0.61 -77.67 -10.49
C ILE A 30 -0.27 -78.93 -10.45
N VAL A 31 0.03 -79.93 -11.29
CA VAL A 31 -0.68 -81.22 -11.30
C VAL A 31 -0.50 -81.96 -9.97
N LYS A 32 0.70 -81.94 -9.38
CA LYS A 32 0.97 -82.56 -8.08
C LYS A 32 0.20 -81.87 -6.95
N ALA A 33 0.12 -80.54 -6.97
CA ALA A 33 -0.63 -79.74 -6.01
C ALA A 33 -2.13 -79.98 -6.13
N PHE A 34 -2.66 -80.04 -7.36
CA PHE A 34 -4.05 -80.40 -7.63
C PHE A 34 -4.41 -81.75 -7.02
N ARG A 35 -3.61 -82.81 -7.23
CA ARG A 35 -3.88 -84.13 -6.65
C ARG A 35 -3.98 -84.09 -5.12
N LYS A 36 -3.10 -83.32 -4.47
CA LYS A 36 -3.12 -83.15 -3.01
C LYS A 36 -4.35 -82.36 -2.54
N ALA A 37 -4.68 -81.26 -3.23
CA ALA A 37 -5.80 -80.40 -2.90
C ALA A 37 -7.15 -81.11 -3.15
N ALA A 38 -7.28 -81.85 -4.24
CA ALA A 38 -8.44 -82.65 -4.60
C ALA A 38 -8.70 -83.76 -3.56
N LEU A 39 -7.65 -84.45 -3.09
CA LEU A 39 -7.78 -85.47 -2.05
C LEU A 39 -8.23 -84.86 -0.71
N LYS A 40 -7.72 -83.67 -0.38
CA LYS A 40 -8.07 -82.94 0.84
C LYS A 40 -9.53 -82.50 0.84
N TRP A 41 -10.03 -82.00 -0.29
CA TRP A 41 -11.38 -81.45 -0.43
C TRP A 41 -12.36 -82.39 -1.14
N HIS A 42 -12.08 -83.70 -1.16
CA HIS A 42 -13.00 -84.67 -1.76
C HIS A 42 -14.28 -84.80 -0.91
N PRO A 43 -15.50 -84.76 -1.52
CA PRO A 43 -16.76 -84.81 -0.77
C PRO A 43 -16.94 -86.11 0.03
N ASP A 44 -16.40 -87.23 -0.47
CA ASP A 44 -16.45 -88.53 0.23
C ASP A 44 -15.59 -88.56 1.51
N LYS A 45 -14.49 -87.81 1.55
CA LYS A 45 -13.59 -87.74 2.72
C LYS A 45 -14.02 -86.67 3.72
N ASN A 46 -14.95 -85.80 3.35
CA ASN A 46 -15.44 -84.69 4.17
C ASN A 46 -16.98 -84.74 4.29
N PRO A 47 -17.56 -85.82 4.85
CA PRO A 47 -19.01 -85.96 4.97
C PRO A 47 -19.65 -84.84 5.80
N ASP A 48 -18.94 -84.34 6.82
CA ASP A 48 -19.44 -83.29 7.73
C ASP A 48 -19.50 -81.89 7.09
N ARG A 49 -18.73 -81.65 6.01
CA ARG A 49 -18.62 -80.35 5.33
C ARG A 49 -18.77 -80.48 3.83
N LYS A 50 -19.74 -81.27 3.40
CA LYS A 50 -19.92 -81.68 2.01
C LYS A 50 -20.03 -80.49 1.03
N GLN A 51 -20.86 -79.49 1.33
CA GLN A 51 -21.04 -78.31 0.47
C GLN A 51 -19.74 -77.51 0.29
N GLN A 52 -19.00 -77.24 1.38
CA GLN A 52 -17.74 -76.51 1.32
C GLN A 52 -16.67 -77.29 0.54
N ALA A 53 -16.65 -78.62 0.71
CA ALA A 53 -15.76 -79.51 -0.03
C ALA A 53 -16.07 -79.48 -1.53
N GLU A 54 -17.35 -79.56 -1.91
CA GLU A 54 -17.79 -79.47 -3.31
C GLU A 54 -17.43 -78.12 -3.95
N ASP A 55 -17.68 -77.00 -3.27
CA ASP A 55 -17.33 -75.66 -3.77
C ASP A 55 -15.83 -75.49 -3.96
N MET A 56 -15.02 -75.92 -2.99
CA MET A 56 -13.56 -75.86 -3.08
C MET A 56 -13.04 -76.79 -4.17
N PHE A 57 -13.60 -77.99 -4.30
CA PHE A 57 -13.23 -78.94 -5.34
C PHE A 57 -13.52 -78.38 -6.74
N LEU A 58 -14.63 -77.66 -6.91
CA LEU A 58 -14.95 -76.97 -8.16
C LEU A 58 -13.95 -75.85 -8.47
N LYS A 59 -13.55 -75.05 -7.46
CA LYS A 59 -12.52 -74.01 -7.61
C LYS A 59 -11.16 -74.62 -7.97
N ILE A 60 -10.78 -75.72 -7.32
CA ILE A 60 -9.53 -76.46 -7.58
C ILE A 60 -9.51 -77.01 -9.02
N SER A 61 -10.63 -77.54 -9.49
CA SER A 61 -10.76 -78.07 -10.86
C SER A 61 -10.64 -76.96 -11.89
N ARG A 62 -11.35 -75.84 -11.69
CA ARG A 62 -11.25 -74.64 -12.56
C ARG A 62 -9.85 -74.02 -12.54
N ALA A 63 -9.18 -74.01 -11.39
CA ALA A 63 -7.81 -73.54 -11.27
C ALA A 63 -6.85 -74.39 -12.11
N LEU A 64 -6.98 -75.72 -12.04
CA LEU A 64 -6.18 -76.62 -12.87
C LEU A 64 -6.44 -76.39 -14.36
N GLU A 65 -7.69 -76.32 -14.79
CA GLU A 65 -8.06 -76.09 -16.20
C GLU A 65 -7.40 -74.83 -16.76
N LEU A 66 -7.43 -73.72 -16.01
CA LEU A 66 -6.79 -72.48 -16.41
C LEU A 66 -5.26 -72.57 -16.44
N LEU A 67 -4.66 -73.15 -15.40
CA LEU A 67 -3.21 -73.16 -15.22
C LEU A 67 -2.50 -74.19 -16.10
N THR A 68 -3.21 -75.20 -16.62
CA THR A 68 -2.66 -76.23 -17.51
C THR A 68 -2.66 -75.79 -18.98
N ASP A 69 -3.57 -74.90 -19.38
CA ASP A 69 -3.53 -74.28 -20.71
C ASP A 69 -2.59 -73.07 -20.71
N ALA A 70 -1.48 -73.18 -21.44
CA ALA A 70 -0.49 -72.12 -21.56
C ALA A 70 -1.08 -70.80 -22.06
N ALA A 71 -2.05 -70.85 -22.99
CA ALA A 71 -2.68 -69.64 -23.52
C ALA A 71 -3.58 -68.97 -22.47
N ALA A 72 -4.39 -69.76 -21.77
CA ALA A 72 -5.27 -69.27 -20.71
C ALA A 72 -4.48 -68.73 -19.50
N ARG A 73 -3.39 -69.40 -19.09
CA ARG A 73 -2.49 -68.94 -18.03
C ARG A 73 -1.85 -67.60 -18.38
N ALA A 74 -1.28 -67.48 -19.58
CA ALA A 74 -0.68 -66.22 -20.04
C ALA A 74 -1.69 -65.06 -20.10
N ALA A 75 -2.93 -65.34 -20.55
CA ALA A 75 -3.99 -64.33 -20.57
C ALA A 75 -4.39 -63.88 -19.16
N TYR A 76 -4.52 -64.80 -18.22
CA TYR A 76 -4.81 -64.50 -16.81
C TYR A 76 -3.71 -63.67 -16.16
N ASP A 77 -2.45 -64.09 -16.31
CA ASP A 77 -1.29 -63.39 -15.77
C ASP A 77 -1.17 -61.98 -16.35
N GLY A 78 -1.44 -61.81 -17.65
CA GLY A 78 -1.49 -60.50 -18.30
C GLY A 78 -2.56 -59.57 -17.72
N VAL A 79 -3.77 -60.07 -17.46
CA VAL A 79 -4.84 -59.29 -16.82
C VAL A 79 -4.48 -58.90 -15.38
N CYS A 80 -3.88 -59.83 -14.62
CA CYS A 80 -3.41 -59.57 -13.27
C CYS A 80 -2.31 -58.51 -13.25
N ALA A 81 -1.31 -58.62 -14.13
CA ALA A 81 -0.25 -57.64 -14.28
C ALA A 81 -0.80 -56.25 -14.66
N ALA A 82 -1.73 -56.18 -15.62
CA ALA A 82 -2.38 -54.93 -16.03
C ALA A 82 -3.16 -54.28 -14.86
N ARG A 83 -3.87 -55.09 -14.07
CA ARG A 83 -4.61 -54.62 -12.89
C ARG A 83 -3.67 -54.06 -11.83
N THR A 84 -2.56 -54.73 -11.54
CA THR A 84 -1.54 -54.27 -10.59
C THR A 84 -0.85 -53.00 -11.08
N ALA A 85 -0.46 -52.95 -12.35
CA ALA A 85 0.13 -51.76 -12.96
C ALA A 85 -0.82 -50.54 -12.87
N ARG A 86 -2.12 -50.75 -13.11
CA ARG A 86 -3.14 -49.70 -12.97
C ARG A 86 -3.24 -49.19 -11.52
N LYS A 87 -3.27 -50.08 -10.53
CA LYS A 87 -3.28 -49.69 -9.10
C LYS A 87 -2.07 -48.85 -8.73
N ILE A 88 -0.87 -49.29 -9.15
CA ILE A 88 0.39 -48.57 -8.90
C ILE A 88 0.39 -47.20 -9.58
N PHE A 89 -0.12 -47.11 -10.81
CA PHE A 89 -0.21 -45.84 -11.53
C PHE A 89 -1.12 -44.84 -10.81
N VAL A 90 -2.33 -45.27 -10.42
CA VAL A 90 -3.29 -44.44 -9.69
C VAL A 90 -2.70 -43.95 -8.37
N GLN A 91 -2.12 -44.86 -7.59
CA GLN A 91 -1.49 -44.51 -6.31
C GLN A 91 -0.35 -43.49 -6.46
N ARG A 92 0.50 -43.64 -7.48
CA ARG A 92 1.57 -42.67 -7.76
C ARG A 92 1.03 -41.30 -8.17
N ARG A 93 -0.08 -41.25 -8.91
CA ARG A 93 -0.73 -40.00 -9.27
C ARG A 93 -1.28 -39.30 -8.03
N GLU A 94 -2.00 -40.03 -7.18
CA GLU A 94 -2.54 -39.51 -5.93
C GLU A 94 -1.43 -38.99 -5.00
N GLN A 95 -0.32 -39.73 -4.87
CA GLN A 95 0.84 -39.28 -4.10
C GLN A 95 1.46 -37.98 -4.61
N ARG A 96 1.50 -37.76 -5.93
CA ARG A 96 1.96 -36.50 -6.51
C ARG A 96 0.97 -35.37 -6.23
N GLU A 97 -0.32 -35.64 -6.32
CA GLU A 97 -1.36 -34.65 -6.04
C GLU A 97 -1.36 -34.25 -4.56
N THR A 98 -1.20 -35.19 -3.62
CA THR A 98 -1.09 -34.89 -2.19
C THR A 98 0.19 -34.12 -1.86
N GLU A 99 1.31 -34.49 -2.47
CA GLU A 99 2.58 -33.79 -2.31
C GLU A 99 2.51 -32.35 -2.84
N ASN A 100 1.92 -32.14 -4.02
CA ASN A 100 1.74 -30.80 -4.59
C ASN A 100 0.86 -29.93 -3.69
N ARG A 101 -0.22 -30.50 -3.12
CA ARG A 101 -1.07 -29.79 -2.15
C ARG A 101 -0.32 -29.42 -0.88
N ARG A 102 0.54 -30.31 -0.38
CA ARG A 102 1.40 -30.05 0.78
C ARG A 102 2.36 -28.89 0.50
N ARG A 103 3.10 -28.96 -0.60
CA ARG A 103 4.04 -27.89 -1.02
C ARG A 103 3.36 -26.55 -1.20
N LEU A 104 2.18 -26.52 -1.81
CA LEU A 104 1.43 -25.28 -1.99
C LEU A 104 1.02 -24.67 -0.64
N ARG A 105 0.60 -25.49 0.33
CA ARG A 105 0.28 -25.02 1.69
C ARG A 105 1.51 -24.47 2.41
N GLU A 106 2.62 -25.21 2.39
CA GLU A 106 3.87 -24.79 3.03
C GLU A 106 4.41 -23.48 2.42
N GLU A 107 4.33 -23.32 1.10
CA GLU A 107 4.74 -22.07 0.44
C GLU A 107 3.81 -20.90 0.76
N LEU A 108 2.49 -21.13 0.85
CA LEU A 108 1.54 -20.11 1.31
C LEU A 108 1.82 -19.69 2.75
N GLU A 109 1.98 -20.66 3.65
CA GLU A 109 2.28 -20.41 5.06
C GLU A 109 3.61 -19.66 5.23
N ARG A 110 4.64 -20.04 4.46
CA ARG A 110 5.93 -19.32 4.46
C ARG A 110 5.76 -17.86 4.04
N ARG A 111 4.97 -17.58 3.01
CA ARG A 111 4.70 -16.20 2.55
C ARG A 111 3.91 -15.40 3.58
N GLU A 112 2.88 -16.01 4.16
CA GLU A 112 2.07 -15.39 5.21
C GLU A 112 2.92 -15.08 6.45
N ALA A 113 3.77 -16.03 6.89
CA ALA A 113 4.70 -15.83 8.00
C ALA A 113 5.72 -14.72 7.72
N GLN A 114 6.27 -14.66 6.49
CA GLN A 114 7.21 -13.61 6.10
C GLN A 114 6.54 -12.22 6.06
N ALA A 115 5.33 -12.13 5.51
CA ALA A 115 4.56 -10.89 5.49
C ALA A 115 4.20 -10.44 6.91
N PHE A 116 3.80 -11.38 7.77
CA PHE A 116 3.47 -11.12 9.17
C PHE A 116 4.69 -10.65 9.97
N SER A 117 5.84 -11.31 9.82
CA SER A 117 7.11 -10.89 10.43
C SER A 117 7.49 -9.48 10.00
N SER A 118 7.42 -9.19 8.69
CA SER A 118 7.77 -7.88 8.15
C SER A 118 6.88 -6.77 8.73
N GLN A 119 5.58 -7.04 8.84
CA GLN A 119 4.63 -6.09 9.46
C GLN A 119 4.91 -5.87 10.95
N GLN A 120 5.34 -6.91 11.68
CA GLN A 120 5.73 -6.76 13.08
C GLN A 120 7.00 -5.92 13.23
N ASP A 121 8.00 -6.17 12.38
CA ASP A 121 9.25 -5.41 12.37
C ASP A 121 9.01 -3.93 12.01
N GLU A 122 8.12 -3.66 11.06
CA GLU A 122 7.68 -2.31 10.69
C GLU A 122 7.03 -1.60 11.88
N LYS A 123 6.04 -2.23 12.54
CA LYS A 123 5.40 -1.66 13.74
C LYS A 123 6.39 -1.41 14.87
N LEU A 124 7.36 -2.30 15.06
CA LEU A 124 8.40 -2.13 16.06
C LEU A 124 9.32 -0.95 15.71
N ALA A 125 9.69 -0.81 14.43
CA ALA A 125 10.48 0.31 13.94
C ALA A 125 9.73 1.64 14.11
N GLU A 126 8.43 1.68 13.78
CA GLU A 126 7.56 2.84 13.99
C GLU A 126 7.49 3.23 15.47
N ALA A 127 7.29 2.27 16.37
CA ALA A 127 7.25 2.54 17.80
C ALA A 127 8.59 3.09 18.34
N LYS A 128 9.73 2.61 17.81
CA LYS A 128 11.04 3.16 18.13
C LYS A 128 11.19 4.60 17.61
N LEU A 129 10.78 4.84 16.36
CA LEU A 129 10.83 6.17 15.75
C LEU A 129 9.96 7.17 16.52
N GLN A 130 8.74 6.78 16.90
CA GLN A 130 7.84 7.64 17.69
C GLN A 130 8.46 8.05 19.03
N LYS A 131 9.09 7.10 19.74
CA LYS A 131 9.81 7.40 20.99
C LYS A 131 10.95 8.39 20.76
N GLU A 132 11.68 8.24 19.66
CA GLU A 132 12.78 9.13 19.32
C GLU A 132 12.28 10.53 18.95
N VAL A 133 11.20 10.64 18.17
CA VAL A 133 10.54 11.91 17.87
C VAL A 133 10.06 12.59 19.15
N GLU A 134 9.47 11.85 20.08
CA GLU A 134 9.02 12.40 21.36
C GLU A 134 10.18 12.88 22.24
N ARG A 135 11.28 12.12 22.28
CA ARG A 135 12.52 12.54 22.94
C ARG A 135 13.01 13.88 22.37
N LEU A 136 13.13 13.97 21.04
CA LEU A 136 13.58 15.19 20.34
C LEU A 136 12.63 16.38 20.58
N ARG A 137 11.31 16.16 20.56
CA ARG A 137 10.32 17.20 20.86
C ARG A 137 10.47 17.75 22.28
N LYS A 138 10.67 16.85 23.25
CA LYS A 138 10.88 17.25 24.65
C LYS A 138 12.18 18.03 24.81
N GLU A 139 13.26 17.54 24.21
CA GLU A 139 14.56 18.22 24.23
C GLU A 139 14.51 19.60 23.58
N GLY A 140 13.84 19.72 22.42
CA GLY A 140 13.60 21.00 21.77
C GLY A 140 12.79 21.97 22.64
N SER A 141 11.72 21.48 23.27
CA SER A 141 10.89 22.28 24.19
C SER A 141 11.67 22.77 25.41
N ASP A 142 12.45 21.89 26.05
CA ASP A 142 13.28 22.23 27.20
C ASP A 142 14.38 23.23 26.83
N MET A 143 14.97 23.12 25.64
CA MET A 143 15.95 24.08 25.13
C MET A 143 15.32 25.47 24.94
N LEU A 144 14.20 25.56 24.24
CA LEU A 144 13.47 26.81 24.05
C LEU A 144 13.05 27.43 25.39
N ARG A 145 12.62 26.62 26.36
CA ARG A 145 12.29 27.10 27.70
C ARG A 145 13.50 27.74 28.38
N ARG A 146 14.66 27.07 28.36
CA ARG A 146 15.91 27.61 28.93
C ARG A 146 16.33 28.91 28.25
N GLU A 147 16.24 29.00 26.93
CA GLU A 147 16.55 30.22 26.19
C GLU A 147 15.61 31.37 26.55
N ARG A 148 14.30 31.11 26.62
CA ARG A 148 13.31 32.11 27.07
C ARG A 148 13.59 32.61 28.48
N GLU A 149 13.87 31.70 29.41
CA GLU A 149 14.23 32.04 30.80
C GLU A 149 15.52 32.89 30.85
N ASN A 150 16.50 32.59 30.02
CA ASN A 150 17.76 33.35 29.96
C ASN A 150 17.53 34.76 29.40
N ILE A 151 16.76 34.89 28.32
CA ILE A 151 16.38 36.18 27.72
C ILE A 151 15.59 37.02 28.73
N GLU A 152 14.59 36.45 29.41
CA GLU A 152 13.80 37.16 30.43
C GLU A 152 14.68 37.65 31.58
N ARG A 153 15.65 36.84 32.01
CA ARG A 153 16.62 37.20 33.06
C ARG A 153 17.51 38.36 32.60
N GLU A 154 17.96 38.35 31.36
CA GLU A 154 18.76 39.42 30.79
C GLU A 154 17.96 40.73 30.66
N LEU A 155 16.73 40.66 30.15
CA LEU A 155 15.81 41.79 30.10
C LEU A 155 15.53 42.36 31.49
N ARG A 156 15.36 41.51 32.50
CA ARG A 156 15.19 41.93 33.90
C ARG A 156 16.43 42.65 34.41
N ARG A 157 17.64 42.09 34.21
CA ARG A 157 18.90 42.75 34.58
C ARG A 157 19.04 44.11 33.89
N LYS A 158 18.77 44.19 32.60
CA LYS A 158 18.79 45.44 31.82
C LYS A 158 17.79 46.46 32.38
N ARG A 159 16.58 46.03 32.74
CA ARG A 159 15.55 46.87 33.37
C ARG A 159 15.98 47.36 34.75
N ASP A 160 16.48 46.49 35.60
CA ASP A 160 16.93 46.84 36.96
C ASP A 160 18.12 47.80 36.92
N ALA A 161 19.07 47.59 36.00
CA ALA A 161 20.18 48.51 35.75
C ALA A 161 19.71 49.88 35.25
N PHE A 162 18.71 49.90 34.35
CA PHE A 162 18.09 51.15 33.88
C PHE A 162 17.40 51.91 35.02
N VAL A 163 16.65 51.21 35.87
CA VAL A 163 16.00 51.81 37.05
C VAL A 163 17.03 52.34 38.05
N ALA A 164 18.10 51.59 38.32
CA ALA A 164 19.18 52.03 39.20
C ALA A 164 19.90 53.28 38.66
N ALA A 165 20.23 53.31 37.37
CA ALA A 165 20.83 54.48 36.72
C ALA A 165 19.92 55.71 36.78
N LYS A 166 18.60 55.53 36.55
CA LYS A 166 17.61 56.61 36.67
C LYS A 166 17.46 57.10 38.10
N ALA A 167 17.49 56.21 39.10
CA ALA A 167 17.47 56.57 40.51
C ALA A 167 18.72 57.40 40.89
N SER A 168 19.92 56.99 40.46
CA SER A 168 21.16 57.76 40.67
C SER A 168 21.15 59.13 39.97
N SER A 169 20.55 59.25 38.78
CA SER A 169 20.35 60.53 38.10
C SER A 169 19.34 61.44 38.81
N SER A 170 18.25 60.88 39.38
CA SER A 170 17.28 61.65 40.18
C SER A 170 17.83 62.10 41.54
N ALA A 171 18.72 61.31 42.15
CA ALA A 171 19.40 61.67 43.39
C ALA A 171 20.44 62.80 43.22
N GLN A 172 20.93 63.03 41.98
CA GLN A 172 21.77 64.18 41.64
C GLN A 172 20.98 65.46 41.31
N CYS A 173 19.65 65.45 41.39
CA CYS A 173 18.80 66.62 41.18
C CYS A 173 18.08 67.02 42.48
N SER A 174 18.83 67.40 43.51
CA SER A 174 18.32 68.02 44.74
C SER A 174 18.97 69.39 44.98
N SER A 175 18.93 70.24 43.96
CA SER A 175 19.15 71.69 44.12
C SER A 175 18.66 72.47 42.90
N PHE A 176 17.37 72.41 42.54
CA PHE A 176 16.78 73.46 41.71
C PHE A 176 15.29 73.67 42.02
N THR A 177 14.93 74.94 42.10
CA THR A 177 13.72 75.52 42.70
C THR A 177 12.41 75.20 41.97
N TYR A 178 11.31 75.28 42.72
CA TYR A 178 9.91 75.41 42.27
C TYR A 178 9.77 76.38 41.09
N ASN A 179 9.83 75.91 39.84
CA ASN A 179 9.05 76.41 38.66
C ASN A 179 9.36 75.64 37.35
N THR A 180 9.45 74.31 37.39
CA THR A 180 9.52 73.47 36.16
C THR A 180 8.65 72.21 36.24
N PHE A 181 7.98 71.99 37.36
CA PHE A 181 7.17 70.79 37.64
C PHE A 181 5.83 70.77 36.88
N TRP A 182 5.33 71.93 36.43
CA TRP A 182 4.05 72.03 35.70
C TRP A 182 4.21 71.74 34.19
N ILE A 183 5.38 72.04 33.61
CA ILE A 183 5.66 71.85 32.17
C ILE A 183 6.17 70.43 31.89
N CYS A 184 6.89 69.80 32.82
CA CYS A 184 7.30 68.39 32.68
C CYS A 184 6.14 67.39 32.84
N ASN A 185 5.07 67.74 33.58
CA ASN A 185 3.90 66.87 33.75
C ASN A 185 3.08 66.75 32.45
N ILE A 186 2.96 67.84 31.68
CA ILE A 186 2.33 67.81 30.35
C ILE A 186 3.15 67.00 29.34
N PHE A 187 4.49 67.08 29.38
CA PHE A 187 5.33 66.33 28.43
C PHE A 187 5.36 64.82 28.73
N ILE A 188 5.34 64.41 30.00
CA ILE A 188 5.32 62.99 30.40
C ILE A 188 3.96 62.33 30.11
N ILE A 189 2.85 63.05 30.24
CA ILE A 189 1.52 62.50 29.94
C ILE A 189 1.35 62.32 28.42
N TYR A 190 1.84 63.23 27.57
CA TYR A 190 1.78 63.07 26.10
C TYR A 190 2.72 61.99 25.57
N ASP A 191 3.87 61.74 26.21
CA ASP A 191 4.81 60.68 25.78
C ASP A 191 4.34 59.28 26.23
N ILE A 192 3.67 59.19 27.39
CA ILE A 192 3.00 57.94 27.84
C ILE A 192 1.71 57.67 27.04
N LEU A 193 0.95 58.69 26.64
CA LEU A 193 -0.20 58.51 25.73
C LEU A 193 0.21 58.26 24.28
N SER A 194 1.36 58.77 23.82
CA SER A 194 1.86 58.53 22.45
C SER A 194 2.59 57.19 22.30
N PHE A 195 2.96 56.54 23.40
CA PHE A 195 3.50 55.18 23.41
C PHE A 195 2.42 54.08 23.53
N THR A 196 1.16 54.45 23.82
CA THR A 196 0.08 53.50 24.13
C THR A 196 -0.81 53.14 22.94
N VAL A 197 -0.57 53.66 21.73
CA VAL A 197 -1.25 53.21 20.49
C VAL A 197 -0.29 53.23 19.28
N LYS A 198 0.72 52.37 19.30
CA LYS A 198 1.42 51.90 18.08
C LYS A 198 1.61 50.38 18.13
N GLY A 199 0.57 49.70 18.57
CA GLY A 199 0.42 48.26 18.45
C GLY A 199 -0.95 47.99 17.86
N MET A 200 -0.97 47.27 16.74
CA MET A 200 -2.16 46.70 16.09
C MET A 200 -2.96 47.61 15.16
N ASP A 201 -2.31 48.19 14.14
CA ASP A 201 -2.97 48.43 12.83
C ASP A 201 -1.87 48.52 11.76
N ALA A 202 -1.39 47.37 11.28
CA ALA A 202 -0.66 47.36 10.01
C ALA A 202 -1.70 47.69 8.93
N GLU A 203 -1.82 48.97 8.56
CA GLU A 203 -2.78 49.44 7.56
C GLU A 203 -2.58 48.65 6.25
N ALA A 204 -3.45 47.69 6.00
CA ALA A 204 -3.40 46.79 4.85
C ALA A 204 -3.88 47.48 3.57
N ARG A 205 -3.21 48.59 3.21
CA ARG A 205 -3.61 49.52 2.17
C ARG A 205 -2.83 49.30 0.88
N LEU A 206 -3.58 48.96 -0.17
CA LEU A 206 -3.06 48.77 -1.52
C LEU A 206 -3.54 49.89 -2.44
N ARG A 207 -2.63 50.36 -3.29
CA ARG A 207 -2.93 51.24 -4.41
C ARG A 207 -3.13 50.42 -5.67
N LEU A 208 -4.26 50.61 -6.32
CA LEU A 208 -4.62 50.02 -7.60
C LEU A 208 -4.46 51.05 -8.71
N LYS A 209 -3.85 50.67 -9.83
CA LYS A 209 -3.71 51.51 -11.03
C LYS A 209 -4.01 50.70 -12.29
N TRP A 210 -4.77 51.27 -13.22
CA TRP A 210 -5.04 50.69 -14.54
C TRP A 210 -4.93 51.74 -15.63
N LYS A 211 -4.89 51.29 -16.90
CA LYS A 211 -4.99 52.19 -18.05
C LYS A 211 -6.46 52.43 -18.37
N ARG A 212 -6.87 53.70 -18.51
CA ARG A 212 -8.22 54.05 -18.96
C ARG A 212 -8.23 54.15 -20.49
N GLY A 213 -8.94 53.24 -21.17
CA GLY A 213 -9.08 53.22 -22.62
C GLY A 213 -10.17 54.17 -23.14
N ARG A 214 -10.11 54.54 -24.44
CA ARG A 214 -11.17 55.33 -25.11
C ARG A 214 -12.48 54.54 -25.29
N ASN A 215 -12.41 53.21 -25.32
CA ASN A 215 -13.54 52.32 -25.59
C ASN A 215 -13.83 51.45 -24.36
N ASN A 216 -14.47 52.06 -23.35
CA ASN A 216 -15.22 51.43 -22.26
C ASN A 216 -14.68 50.11 -21.67
N CYS A 217 -13.48 50.14 -21.11
CA CYS A 217 -12.99 49.13 -20.17
C CYS A 217 -12.43 49.85 -18.93
N ASP A 218 -13.35 50.43 -18.16
CA ASP A 218 -13.04 51.08 -16.89
C ASP A 218 -13.36 50.14 -15.73
N TYR A 219 -12.55 50.22 -14.68
CA TYR A 219 -12.85 49.53 -13.43
C TYR A 219 -13.76 50.41 -12.60
N ASP A 220 -14.99 49.97 -12.40
CA ASP A 220 -15.93 50.60 -11.46
C ASP A 220 -15.71 50.08 -10.04
N GLU A 221 -16.16 50.84 -9.05
CA GLU A 221 -16.08 50.45 -7.63
C GLU A 221 -16.65 49.06 -7.38
N LYS A 222 -17.80 48.74 -7.99
CA LYS A 222 -18.46 47.41 -7.87
C LYS A 222 -17.61 46.29 -8.45
N LYS A 223 -16.91 46.54 -9.56
CA LYS A 223 -16.07 45.54 -10.23
C LYS A 223 -14.83 45.23 -9.39
N LEU A 224 -14.21 46.27 -8.84
CA LEU A 224 -13.07 46.12 -7.94
C LEU A 224 -13.49 45.42 -6.64
N ARG A 225 -14.64 45.77 -6.05
CA ARG A 225 -15.15 45.03 -4.88
C ARG A 225 -15.30 43.55 -5.17
N ASN A 226 -15.93 43.17 -6.28
CA ASN A 226 -16.13 41.77 -6.65
C ASN A 226 -14.80 41.01 -6.86
N ILE A 227 -13.80 41.65 -7.47
CA ILE A 227 -12.47 41.04 -7.67
C ILE A 227 -11.77 40.82 -6.33
N PHE A 228 -11.84 41.79 -5.41
CA PHE A 228 -11.02 41.78 -4.20
C PHE A 228 -11.70 41.18 -2.96
N GLU A 229 -13.04 41.06 -2.95
CA GLU A 229 -13.80 40.44 -1.87
C GLU A 229 -13.46 38.96 -1.69
N LYS A 230 -13.01 38.28 -2.76
CA LYS A 230 -12.54 36.88 -2.70
C LYS A 230 -11.30 36.68 -1.82
N TYR A 231 -10.52 37.74 -1.61
CA TYR A 231 -9.31 37.68 -0.78
C TYR A 231 -9.59 37.97 0.69
N GLY A 232 -10.71 38.63 1.00
CA GLY A 232 -11.10 38.92 2.38
C GLY A 232 -11.97 40.18 2.50
N GLN A 233 -12.35 40.49 3.74
CA GLN A 233 -13.23 41.62 4.03
C GLN A 233 -12.53 42.96 3.75
N ILE A 234 -13.18 43.78 2.91
CA ILE A 234 -12.72 45.11 2.52
C ILE A 234 -13.27 46.14 3.51
N SER A 235 -12.40 46.84 4.23
CA SER A 235 -12.75 47.91 5.16
C SER A 235 -13.10 49.20 4.42
N ALA A 236 -12.30 49.57 3.42
CA ALA A 236 -12.54 50.75 2.60
C ALA A 236 -12.07 50.55 1.16
N LEU A 237 -12.82 51.12 0.20
CA LEU A 237 -12.43 51.20 -1.20
C LEU A 237 -12.75 52.61 -1.71
N VAL A 238 -11.75 53.30 -2.23
CA VAL A 238 -11.88 54.69 -2.68
C VAL A 238 -11.34 54.84 -4.11
N MET A 239 -12.18 55.35 -5.00
CA MET A 239 -11.83 55.64 -6.40
C MET A 239 -11.22 57.04 -6.53
N SER A 240 -10.20 57.19 -7.39
CA SER A 240 -9.64 58.50 -7.71
C SER A 240 -10.51 59.23 -8.73
N SER A 241 -10.90 60.47 -8.41
CA SER A 241 -11.60 61.38 -9.32
C SER A 241 -10.70 61.96 -10.43
N SER A 242 -9.40 61.67 -10.41
CA SER A 242 -8.39 62.31 -11.28
C SER A 242 -8.37 61.83 -12.74
N GLY A 243 -9.32 60.98 -13.15
CA GLY A 243 -9.45 60.48 -14.52
C GLY A 243 -8.33 59.52 -14.98
N LYS A 244 -7.33 59.27 -14.14
CA LYS A 244 -6.13 58.47 -14.45
C LYS A 244 -6.24 56.98 -14.12
N GLY A 245 -7.43 56.49 -13.75
CA GLY A 245 -7.67 55.08 -13.44
C GLY A 245 -6.88 54.60 -12.23
N SER A 246 -7.22 55.09 -11.03
CA SER A 246 -6.62 54.60 -9.79
C SER A 246 -7.61 54.49 -8.65
N ALA A 247 -7.36 53.55 -7.74
CA ALA A 247 -8.14 53.34 -6.52
C ALA A 247 -7.22 52.98 -5.36
N ILE A 248 -7.73 53.10 -4.13
CA ILE A 248 -7.09 52.63 -2.91
C ILE A 248 -8.05 51.67 -2.24
N ILE A 249 -7.54 50.51 -1.83
CA ILE A 249 -8.29 49.50 -1.09
C ILE A 249 -7.61 49.23 0.24
N GLU A 250 -8.40 49.09 1.29
CA GLU A 250 -7.99 48.76 2.64
C GLU A 250 -8.71 47.49 3.07
N PHE A 251 -7.93 46.48 3.45
CA PHE A 251 -8.46 45.23 4.00
C PHE A 251 -8.55 45.29 5.52
N ALA A 252 -9.49 44.52 6.08
CA ALA A 252 -9.62 44.36 7.53
C ALA A 252 -8.39 43.67 8.15
N ASP A 253 -7.75 42.76 7.40
CA ASP A 253 -6.54 42.05 7.84
C ASP A 253 -5.38 42.22 6.86
N ALA A 254 -4.18 42.31 7.42
CA ALA A 254 -2.92 42.37 6.67
C ALA A 254 -2.67 41.15 5.76
N LYS A 255 -3.14 39.97 6.17
CA LYS A 255 -3.03 38.73 5.39
C LYS A 255 -3.79 38.81 4.05
N HIS A 256 -5.01 39.35 4.08
CA HIS A 256 -5.83 39.50 2.87
C HIS A 256 -5.17 40.43 1.85
N GLY A 257 -4.44 41.46 2.31
CA GLY A 257 -3.63 42.32 1.45
C GLY A 257 -2.45 41.60 0.78
N LEU A 258 -1.81 40.65 1.48
CA LEU A 258 -0.70 39.85 0.94
C LEU A 258 -1.18 38.89 -0.16
N ASP A 259 -2.32 38.25 0.05
CA ASP A 259 -2.92 37.33 -0.94
C ASP A 259 -3.40 38.09 -2.19
N ALA A 260 -3.86 39.34 -2.02
CA ALA A 260 -4.33 40.21 -3.10
C ALA A 260 -3.21 40.84 -3.94
N GLU A 261 -1.94 40.82 -3.50
CA GLU A 261 -0.82 41.50 -4.20
C GLU A 261 -0.57 40.96 -5.62
N ASN A 262 -0.87 39.68 -5.84
CA ASN A 262 -0.66 39.01 -7.13
C ASN A 262 -1.88 39.07 -8.06
N GLU A 263 -2.94 39.78 -7.68
CA GLU A 263 -4.12 39.96 -8.54
C GLU A 263 -3.77 40.87 -9.73
N THR A 264 -4.18 40.43 -10.92
CA THR A 264 -3.91 41.13 -12.18
C THR A 264 -5.16 41.73 -12.81
N GLY A 265 -6.35 41.45 -12.28
CA GLY A 265 -7.61 41.99 -12.77
C GLY A 265 -8.06 41.34 -14.08
N ASP A 266 -8.76 42.11 -14.92
CA ASP A 266 -9.16 41.67 -16.26
C ASP A 266 -7.95 41.47 -17.18
N LEU A 267 -7.97 40.38 -17.93
CA LEU A 267 -6.92 40.01 -18.90
C LEU A 267 -6.70 41.08 -19.98
N ASP A 268 -7.76 41.79 -20.38
CA ASP A 268 -7.70 42.83 -21.42
C ASP A 268 -7.16 44.17 -20.90
N ASN A 269 -7.18 44.41 -19.59
CA ASN A 269 -6.71 45.66 -18.97
C ASN A 269 -6.14 45.41 -17.57
N PRO A 270 -4.90 44.92 -17.45
CA PRO A 270 -4.39 44.46 -16.17
C PRO A 270 -4.22 45.59 -15.14
N LEU A 271 -4.54 45.28 -13.89
CA LEU A 271 -4.31 46.11 -12.71
C LEU A 271 -2.84 46.02 -12.27
N ARG A 272 -2.32 47.16 -11.81
CA ARG A 272 -1.05 47.23 -11.06
C ARG A 272 -1.34 47.53 -9.62
N ILE A 273 -0.87 46.65 -8.74
CA ILE A 273 -1.08 46.72 -7.28
C ILE A 273 0.25 47.10 -6.62
N SER A 274 0.22 48.03 -5.69
CA SER A 274 1.38 48.43 -4.91
C SER A 274 0.98 48.81 -3.49
N TRP A 275 1.75 48.38 -2.50
CA TRP A 275 1.57 48.78 -1.10
C TRP A 275 1.73 50.29 -0.91
N ILE A 276 0.84 50.91 -0.14
CA ILE A 276 0.97 52.30 0.30
C ILE A 276 1.70 52.37 1.63
N SER A 277 1.47 51.40 2.50
CA SER A 277 2.13 51.22 3.78
C SER A 277 3.32 50.26 3.65
N GLU A 278 4.14 50.14 4.69
CA GLU A 278 5.18 49.10 4.74
C GLU A 278 4.54 47.71 4.58
N LYS A 279 5.10 46.89 3.70
CA LYS A 279 4.59 45.55 3.43
C LYS A 279 4.66 44.71 4.71
N PRO A 280 3.55 44.12 5.18
CA PRO A 280 3.56 43.34 6.41
C PRO A 280 4.45 42.10 6.26
N ASP A 281 5.29 41.84 7.28
CA ASP A 281 6.18 40.68 7.28
C ASP A 281 5.35 39.38 7.34
N PRO A 282 5.60 38.41 6.43
CA PRO A 282 4.80 37.20 6.33
C PRO A 282 4.91 36.29 7.58
N GLU A 283 5.98 36.41 8.36
CA GLU A 283 6.20 35.60 9.57
C GLU A 283 5.35 36.05 10.77
N THR A 284 4.91 37.31 10.84
CA THR A 284 4.08 37.82 11.94
C THR A 284 2.60 37.40 11.81
N CYS A 285 2.15 37.05 10.61
CA CYS A 285 0.74 36.75 10.29
C CYS A 285 0.32 35.29 10.53
N ILE A 286 1.29 34.38 10.77
CA ILE A 286 1.02 32.95 11.02
C ILE A 286 0.61 32.70 12.49
N SER A 287 0.85 33.67 13.39
CA SER A 287 0.67 33.51 14.84
C SER A 287 -0.78 33.64 15.35
N SER A 288 -1.75 34.00 14.51
CA SER A 288 -3.10 34.38 14.98
C SER A 288 -4.22 33.36 14.69
N LEU A 289 -3.91 32.16 14.18
CA LEU A 289 -4.93 31.16 13.80
C LEU A 289 -4.85 29.81 14.54
N ASN A 290 -4.12 29.71 15.66
CA ASN A 290 -4.09 28.49 16.48
C ASN A 290 -4.72 28.64 17.86
N PHE A 291 -5.60 29.64 18.05
CA PHE A 291 -6.31 29.84 19.31
C PHE A 291 -7.79 30.11 19.07
N GLU A 292 -8.50 29.11 18.55
CA GLU A 292 -9.92 28.87 18.86
C GLU A 292 -10.33 27.50 18.32
N GLU A 293 -10.18 26.46 19.15
CA GLU A 293 -11.07 25.28 19.12
C GLU A 293 -10.84 24.46 20.41
N LYS A 294 -11.39 24.98 21.50
CA LYS A 294 -11.65 24.16 22.69
C LYS A 294 -12.96 24.60 23.30
N SER A 295 -14.05 24.00 22.82
CA SER A 295 -15.26 23.65 23.59
C SER A 295 -16.35 23.16 22.63
N THR A 296 -16.63 21.86 22.62
CA THR A 296 -17.96 21.30 22.99
C THR A 296 -18.00 19.79 22.80
N SER A 297 -18.15 19.10 23.93
CA SER A 297 -19.23 18.14 24.19
C SER A 297 -19.45 16.98 23.22
N THR A 298 -19.04 15.81 23.71
CA THR A 298 -19.57 14.47 23.41
C THR A 298 -21.10 14.40 23.29
N SER A 299 -21.60 13.79 22.22
CA SER A 299 -22.82 12.98 22.25
C SER A 299 -22.84 11.94 21.13
N ASN A 300 -23.04 10.68 21.54
CA ASN A 300 -23.22 9.50 20.72
C ASN A 300 -24.40 9.63 19.75
N VAL A 301 -24.26 9.10 18.52
CA VAL A 301 -25.28 8.25 17.89
C VAL A 301 -24.57 7.21 17.01
N SER A 302 -24.64 5.94 17.42
CA SER A 302 -24.46 4.81 16.51
C SER A 302 -25.72 4.64 15.66
N SER A 303 -25.56 4.48 14.35
CA SER A 303 -26.49 3.69 13.55
C SER A 303 -25.77 3.02 12.38
N ASN A 304 -25.99 1.70 12.32
CA ASN A 304 -25.60 0.79 11.26
C ASN A 304 -26.10 1.27 9.89
N LEU A 305 -25.27 1.07 8.85
CA LEU A 305 -25.75 0.73 7.52
C LEU A 305 -24.87 -0.38 6.93
N HIS A 306 -25.55 -1.45 6.52
CA HIS A 306 -25.02 -2.67 5.94
C HIS A 306 -25.12 -2.55 4.41
N ASN A 307 -24.02 -2.92 3.72
CA ASN A 307 -23.87 -3.39 2.33
C ASN A 307 -24.54 -2.61 1.17
N SER A 308 -23.74 -2.21 0.17
CA SER A 308 -23.51 -2.97 -1.09
C SER A 308 -22.77 -2.12 -2.15
N ASP A 309 -22.17 -2.82 -3.11
CA ASP A 309 -21.54 -2.38 -4.39
C ASP A 309 -20.02 -2.07 -4.36
N LEU A 310 -19.14 -2.98 -4.78
CA LEU A 310 -18.83 -3.51 -6.12
C LEU A 310 -17.98 -2.58 -7.01
N ASN A 311 -16.81 -3.12 -7.37
CA ASN A 311 -15.92 -2.79 -8.51
C ASN A 311 -15.04 -1.53 -8.45
N LEU A 312 -13.83 -1.68 -7.87
CA LEU A 312 -12.68 -0.88 -8.29
C LEU A 312 -11.35 -1.63 -8.11
N ALA A 313 -11.13 -2.69 -8.88
CA ALA A 313 -9.82 -3.35 -8.95
C ALA A 313 -9.63 -4.15 -10.26
N LYS A 314 -9.82 -3.52 -11.41
CA LYS A 314 -9.32 -4.02 -12.70
C LYS A 314 -8.95 -2.83 -13.60
N SER A 315 -7.73 -2.32 -13.45
CA SER A 315 -7.13 -1.48 -14.51
C SER A 315 -5.61 -1.40 -14.44
N SER A 316 -4.98 -1.67 -13.28
CA SER A 316 -3.52 -1.52 -13.16
C SER A 316 -2.73 -2.70 -13.77
N SER A 317 -3.16 -3.95 -13.58
CA SER A 317 -2.36 -5.10 -14.02
C SER A 317 -2.41 -5.36 -15.54
N GLN A 318 -3.45 -4.92 -16.24
CA GLN A 318 -3.54 -5.10 -17.70
C GLN A 318 -2.76 -4.03 -18.48
N PHE A 319 -2.44 -2.90 -17.85
CA PHE A 319 -1.69 -1.82 -18.50
C PHE A 319 -0.19 -2.10 -18.53
N ALA A 320 0.34 -2.73 -17.47
CA ALA A 320 1.75 -3.13 -17.38
C ALA A 320 2.13 -4.18 -18.45
N ASP A 321 1.24 -5.13 -18.72
CA ASP A 321 1.45 -6.14 -19.76
C ASP A 321 1.42 -5.53 -21.18
N PHE A 322 0.60 -4.50 -21.40
CA PHE A 322 0.52 -3.80 -22.68
C PHE A 322 1.74 -2.89 -22.93
N GLU A 323 2.25 -2.20 -21.90
CA GLU A 323 3.49 -1.41 -22.00
C GLU A 323 4.70 -2.28 -22.33
N ALA A 324 4.79 -3.48 -21.75
CA ALA A 324 5.85 -4.44 -22.06
C ALA A 324 5.80 -4.91 -23.53
N GLU A 325 4.60 -5.10 -24.08
CA GLU A 325 4.43 -5.51 -25.48
C GLU A 325 4.75 -4.37 -26.47
N ILE A 326 4.38 -3.12 -26.16
CA ILE A 326 4.72 -1.95 -26.96
C ILE A 326 6.24 -1.74 -27.02
N LEU A 327 6.93 -1.87 -25.88
CA LEU A 327 8.38 -1.73 -25.78
C LEU A 327 9.11 -2.82 -26.59
N ALA A 328 8.63 -4.06 -26.58
CA ALA A 328 9.18 -5.16 -27.37
C ALA A 328 8.99 -4.98 -28.89
N LYS A 329 7.92 -4.31 -29.31
CA LYS A 329 7.69 -3.96 -30.73
C LYS A 329 8.56 -2.79 -31.19
N MET A 330 8.89 -1.84 -30.31
CA MET A 330 9.78 -0.72 -30.64
C MET A 330 11.25 -1.15 -30.77
N THR A 331 11.71 -2.17 -30.03
CA THR A 331 13.10 -2.64 -30.11
C THR A 331 13.37 -3.58 -31.29
N ASN A 332 12.35 -4.28 -31.80
CA ASN A 332 12.49 -5.19 -32.95
C ASN A 332 12.35 -4.51 -34.33
N THR A 333 11.90 -3.26 -34.38
CA THR A 333 11.72 -2.50 -35.64
C THR A 333 12.96 -1.73 -36.09
N SER A 334 14.00 -1.63 -35.25
CA SER A 334 15.29 -1.02 -35.60
C SER A 334 16.35 -2.01 -36.11
N GLY A 335 15.99 -3.30 -36.30
CA GLY A 335 16.92 -4.37 -36.63
C GLY A 335 16.82 -4.99 -38.03
N ILE A 336 16.07 -4.40 -38.98
CA ILE A 336 15.98 -4.93 -40.36
C ILE A 336 16.86 -4.09 -41.30
N ALA A 337 18.17 -4.29 -41.19
CA ALA A 337 19.11 -3.95 -42.25
C ALA A 337 20.38 -4.81 -42.14
N LYS A 338 20.33 -6.02 -42.71
CA LYS A 338 21.38 -6.57 -43.61
C LYS A 338 21.07 -8.02 -43.97
N LYS A 339 20.84 -8.23 -45.26
CA LYS A 339 20.66 -9.51 -45.94
C LYS A 339 21.89 -9.77 -46.83
N GLN A 340 22.39 -11.01 -46.77
CA GLN A 340 23.26 -11.71 -47.74
C GLN A 340 24.74 -11.23 -47.83
N THR A 341 25.76 -12.09 -47.94
CA THR A 341 25.93 -13.20 -48.90
C THR A 341 26.81 -14.36 -48.40
N SER A 342 26.51 -15.54 -48.97
CA SER A 342 27.23 -16.82 -49.07
C SER A 342 28.72 -16.75 -49.46
N ALA A 343 29.53 -17.73 -49.03
CA ALA A 343 30.22 -18.72 -49.90
C ALA A 343 31.20 -19.65 -49.14
N ASP A 344 31.13 -20.93 -49.51
CA ASP A 344 32.07 -22.05 -49.49
C ASP A 344 33.50 -21.94 -48.91
N GLY A 345 33.99 -23.06 -48.35
CA GLY A 345 35.43 -23.37 -48.36
C GLY A 345 35.96 -24.35 -47.31
N SER A 346 35.89 -25.64 -47.61
CA SER A 346 36.95 -26.67 -47.46
C SER A 346 37.91 -26.70 -46.25
N ALA A 347 37.84 -27.81 -45.50
CA ALA A 347 38.90 -28.75 -45.09
C ALA A 347 40.38 -28.30 -44.93
N SER A 348 40.93 -28.50 -43.71
CA SER A 348 42.25 -29.10 -43.37
C SER A 348 42.40 -29.06 -41.84
N LYS A 349 42.43 -30.15 -41.06
CA LYS A 349 43.55 -31.08 -40.83
C LYS A 349 44.92 -30.39 -40.76
N PHE A 350 45.40 -30.09 -39.56
CA PHE A 350 46.83 -30.14 -39.22
C PHE A 350 47.03 -30.21 -37.70
N ASP A 351 47.94 -31.10 -37.31
CA ASP A 351 48.43 -31.44 -35.98
C ASP A 351 49.35 -30.35 -35.37
N ASP A 352 49.86 -30.64 -34.16
CA ASP A 352 51.01 -30.06 -33.44
C ASP A 352 50.70 -28.82 -32.56
N ILE A 353 51.00 -28.75 -31.25
CA ILE A 353 51.91 -29.46 -30.31
C ILE A 353 51.31 -29.41 -28.89
#